data_AF-A0A7J5E6A8-F1
#
_entry.id   AF-A0A7J5E6A8-F1
#
_cell.length_a   1.000
_cell.length_b   1.000
_cell.length_c   1.000
_cell.angle_alpha   90.00
_cell.angle_beta   90.00
_cell.angle_gamma   90.00
#
_symmetry.space_group_name_H-M   'P 1'
#
loop_
_entity.id
_entity.type
_entity.pdbx_description
1 polymer ?
#
loop_
_entity_poly.entity_id
_entity_poly.type
_entity_poly.pdbx_seq_one_letter_code
_entity_poly.pdbx_strand_id
1 'polypeptide(L)'
;IMALSISGLPTDAFAFEGFLPQKKGRQKKLQQLVEEERTIVLYESTYRIEKLLEELNQYMPERQLVVGRELTKKFEETWRGTAKEILIDFEKKNTKGEFVVVIAPPCWKKAVSESL
;
A
#
# COMPACT_ATOMS: atom_id res chain seq x y z
N ILE A 1 -1.07 7.17 -10.64
CA ILE A 1 -1.17 6.25 -11.80
C ILE A 1 0.03 5.32 -11.89
N MET A 2 1.28 5.81 -11.82
CA MET A 2 2.44 4.93 -12.00
C MET A 2 2.56 3.78 -10.99
N ALA A 3 2.35 4.04 -9.70
CA ALA A 3 2.34 2.99 -8.67
C ALA A 3 1.33 1.87 -9.00
N LEU A 4 0.15 2.28 -9.45
CA LEU A 4 -0.94 1.39 -9.83
C LEU A 4 -0.56 0.58 -11.08
N SER A 5 0.02 1.20 -12.11
CA SER A 5 0.43 0.52 -13.34
C SER A 5 1.53 -0.52 -13.12
N ILE A 6 2.43 -0.30 -12.16
CA ILE A 6 3.47 -1.28 -11.80
C ILE A 6 3.04 -2.24 -10.69
N SER A 7 1.87 -2.03 -10.06
CA SER A 7 1.46 -2.83 -8.89
C SER A 7 1.18 -4.29 -9.22
N GLY A 8 0.75 -4.59 -10.45
CA GLY A 8 0.27 -5.93 -10.82
C GLY A 8 -1.05 -6.31 -10.14
N LEU A 9 -1.73 -5.35 -9.51
CA LEU A 9 -3.06 -5.51 -8.93
C LEU A 9 -4.14 -5.21 -9.97
N PRO A 10 -5.40 -5.64 -9.76
CA PRO A 10 -6.51 -5.30 -10.65
C PRO A 10 -6.66 -3.79 -10.81
N THR A 11 -6.82 -3.31 -12.05
CA THR A 11 -6.85 -1.88 -12.38
C THR A 11 -8.08 -1.46 -13.20
N ASP A 12 -9.01 -2.37 -13.43
CA ASP A 12 -10.30 -2.14 -14.09
C ASP A 12 -11.15 -1.10 -13.33
N ALA A 13 -11.11 -1.14 -12.00
CA ALA A 13 -11.64 -0.10 -11.12
C ALA A 13 -10.77 0.04 -9.87
N PHE A 14 -10.57 1.28 -9.40
CA PHE A 14 -9.81 1.55 -8.17
C PHE A 14 -10.40 2.74 -7.41
N ALA A 15 -10.20 2.74 -6.09
CA ALA A 15 -10.53 3.83 -5.18
C ALA A 15 -9.26 4.66 -4.92
N PHE A 16 -9.24 5.91 -5.37
CA PHE A 16 -8.18 6.86 -5.02
C PHE A 16 -8.59 7.68 -3.81
N GLU A 17 -7.86 7.53 -2.71
CA GLU A 17 -8.21 8.15 -1.42
C GLU A 17 -7.23 9.25 -1.00
N GLY A 18 -6.13 9.41 -1.74
CA GLY A 18 -5.09 10.39 -1.42
C GLY A 18 -4.54 10.17 0.00
N PHE A 19 -4.46 11.23 0.79
CA PHE A 19 -3.97 11.16 2.17
C PHE A 19 -5.09 10.87 3.17
N LEU A 20 -4.88 9.86 4.02
CA LEU A 20 -5.80 9.60 5.13
C LEU A 20 -5.81 10.75 6.16
N PRO A 21 -6.95 10.98 6.84
CA PRO A 21 -7.01 11.90 7.97
C PRO A 21 -5.93 11.59 9.02
N GLN A 22 -5.35 12.64 9.61
CA GLN A 22 -4.30 12.48 10.62
C GLN A 22 -4.82 12.04 11.98
N LYS A 23 -6.02 12.49 12.36
CA LYS A 23 -6.60 12.27 13.69
C LYS A 23 -8.08 11.87 13.59
N LYS A 24 -8.99 12.85 13.68
CA LYS A 24 -10.43 12.61 13.65
C LYS A 24 -10.84 11.96 12.33
N GLY A 25 -11.57 10.85 12.42
CA GLY A 25 -12.07 10.11 11.25
C GLY A 25 -11.10 9.07 10.66
N ARG A 26 -9.84 9.02 11.10
CA ARG A 26 -8.85 8.05 10.55
C ARG A 26 -9.28 6.60 10.72
N GLN A 27 -9.65 6.20 11.94
CA GLN A 27 -10.08 4.82 12.23
C GLN A 27 -11.34 4.44 11.44
N LYS A 28 -12.34 5.33 11.41
CA LYS A 28 -13.55 5.12 10.60
C LYS A 28 -13.20 4.94 9.12
N LYS A 29 -12.28 5.75 8.59
CA LYS A 29 -11.84 5.61 7.20
C LYS A 29 -11.12 4.29 6.96
N LEU A 30 -10.20 3.88 7.85
CA LEU A 30 -9.53 2.58 7.76
C LEU A 30 -10.53 1.41 7.76
N GLN A 31 -11.53 1.44 8.64
CA GLN A 31 -12.59 0.44 8.67
C GLN A 31 -13.38 0.38 7.35
N GLN A 32 -13.68 1.54 6.74
CA GLN A 32 -14.31 1.57 5.42
C GLN A 32 -13.42 0.97 4.33
N LEU A 33 -12.09 1.16 4.42
CA LEU A 33 -11.15 0.61 3.45
C LEU A 33 -10.96 -0.91 3.58
N VAL A 34 -11.24 -1.49 4.75
CA VAL A 34 -11.25 -2.96 4.90
C VAL A 34 -12.31 -3.59 3.99
N GLU A 35 -13.49 -2.96 3.93
CA GLU A 35 -14.64 -3.43 3.13
C GLU A 35 -14.58 -3.03 1.65
N GLU A 36 -13.62 -2.19 1.25
CA GLU A 36 -13.49 -1.76 -0.14
C GLU A 36 -13.03 -2.91 -1.04
N GLU A 37 -13.85 -3.24 -2.04
CA GLU A 37 -13.65 -4.38 -2.95
C GLU A 37 -12.71 -4.06 -4.12
N ARG A 38 -12.43 -2.79 -4.38
CA ARG A 38 -11.53 -2.36 -5.44
C ARG A 38 -10.09 -2.25 -4.94
N THR A 39 -9.16 -2.14 -5.87
CA THR A 39 -7.79 -1.70 -5.54
C THR A 39 -7.84 -0.29 -4.95
N ILE A 40 -7.11 -0.05 -3.86
CA ILE A 40 -7.08 1.24 -3.17
C ILE A 40 -5.73 1.90 -3.42
N VAL A 41 -5.71 3.21 -3.65
CA VAL A 41 -4.49 4.00 -3.80
C VAL A 41 -4.47 5.11 -2.76
N LEU A 42 -3.45 5.07 -1.89
CA LEU A 42 -3.17 6.08 -0.88
C LEU A 42 -1.86 6.81 -1.20
N TYR A 43 -1.76 8.06 -0.76
CA TYR A 43 -0.50 8.77 -0.61
C TYR A 43 -0.09 8.79 0.85
N GLU A 44 1.22 8.71 1.10
CA GLU A 44 1.75 8.82 2.45
C GLU A 44 3.13 9.47 2.51
N SER A 45 3.42 10.14 3.63
CA SER A 45 4.71 10.76 3.89
C SER A 45 5.66 9.83 4.65
N THR A 46 6.96 10.08 4.52
CA THR A 46 8.02 9.39 5.28
C THR A 46 7.76 9.32 6.79
N TYR A 47 7.14 10.36 7.38
CA TYR A 47 6.88 10.42 8.82
C TYR A 47 5.69 9.58 9.28
N ARG A 48 4.88 9.06 8.35
CA ARG A 48 3.60 8.40 8.65
C ARG A 48 3.47 7.01 8.04
N ILE A 49 4.34 6.65 7.09
CA ILE A 49 4.24 5.38 6.35
C ILE A 49 4.35 4.15 7.27
N GLU A 50 5.26 4.15 8.24
CA GLU A 50 5.40 3.04 9.19
C GLU A 50 4.12 2.86 10.00
N LYS A 51 3.61 3.95 10.58
CA LYS A 51 2.32 3.93 11.30
C LYS A 51 1.16 3.44 10.41
N LEU A 52 1.12 3.88 9.16
CA LEU A 52 0.09 3.40 8.22
C LEU A 52 0.23 1.89 8.01
N LEU A 53 1.44 1.38 7.80
CA LEU A 53 1.66 -0.06 7.63
C LEU A 53 1.31 -0.86 8.89
N GLU A 54 1.61 -0.34 10.09
CA GLU A 54 1.18 -0.97 11.35
C GLU A 54 -0.35 -1.06 11.46
N GLU A 55 -1.04 0.03 11.12
CA GLU A 55 -2.51 0.06 11.11
C GLU A 55 -3.06 -0.90 10.04
N LEU A 56 -2.50 -0.93 8.83
CA LEU A 56 -2.92 -1.87 7.79
C LEU A 56 -2.67 -3.33 8.22
N ASN A 57 -1.56 -3.62 8.91
CA ASN A 57 -1.30 -4.93 9.48
C ASN A 57 -2.33 -5.30 10.56
N GLN A 58 -2.83 -4.33 11.33
CA GLN A 58 -3.86 -4.56 12.33
C GLN A 58 -5.24 -4.81 11.70
N TYR A 59 -5.66 -3.99 10.72
CA TYR A 59 -7.01 -4.04 10.16
C TYR A 59 -7.15 -5.06 9.01
N MET A 60 -6.08 -5.36 8.29
CA MET A 60 -6.09 -6.19 7.09
C MET A 60 -4.75 -6.97 6.92
N PRO A 61 -4.37 -7.82 7.90
CA PRO A 61 -3.03 -8.43 8.00
C PRO A 61 -2.58 -9.20 6.75
N GLU A 62 -3.49 -9.94 6.14
CA GLU A 62 -3.19 -10.81 4.99
C GLU A 62 -3.32 -10.08 3.64
N ARG A 63 -3.72 -8.80 3.65
CA ARG A 63 -4.02 -8.07 2.42
C ARG A 63 -2.73 -7.65 1.73
N GLN A 64 -2.64 -7.99 0.44
CA GLN A 64 -1.46 -7.71 -0.37
C GLN A 64 -1.37 -6.22 -0.71
N LEU A 65 -0.16 -5.68 -0.56
CA LEU A 65 0.19 -4.28 -0.77
C LEU A 65 1.31 -4.15 -1.79
N VAL A 66 1.34 -3.00 -2.46
CA VAL A 66 2.51 -2.50 -3.18
C VAL A 66 2.80 -1.08 -2.70
N VAL A 67 3.98 -0.87 -2.15
CA VAL A 67 4.44 0.46 -1.71
C VAL A 67 5.51 0.93 -2.67
N GLY A 68 5.27 2.05 -3.36
CA GLY A 68 6.26 2.72 -4.20
C GLY A 68 6.81 3.98 -3.52
N ARG A 69 8.11 4.21 -3.61
CA ARG A 69 8.79 5.42 -3.11
C ARG A 69 9.47 6.17 -4.25
N GLU A 70 9.32 7.50 -4.24
CA GLU A 70 10.01 8.42 -5.17
C GLU A 70 9.92 8.00 -6.65
N LEU A 71 8.74 7.56 -7.04
CA LEU A 71 8.39 7.02 -8.35
C LEU A 71 8.90 7.87 -9.55
N THR A 72 9.05 9.20 -9.42
CA THR A 72 9.52 10.05 -10.53
C THR A 72 11.02 10.39 -10.51
N LYS A 73 11.81 9.84 -9.58
CA LYS A 73 13.25 10.14 -9.42
C LYS A 73 14.09 8.90 -9.71
N LYS A 74 15.38 9.09 -9.94
CA LYS A 74 16.38 8.06 -10.31
C LYS A 74 16.55 6.91 -9.27
N PHE A 75 15.85 6.97 -8.14
CA PHE A 75 15.94 6.05 -7.00
C PHE A 75 14.57 5.44 -6.65
N GLU A 76 13.88 4.93 -7.67
CA GLU A 76 12.60 4.24 -7.49
C GLU A 76 12.79 2.96 -6.67
N GLU A 77 12.06 2.85 -5.57
CA GLU A 77 11.98 1.61 -4.79
C GLU A 77 10.53 1.15 -4.71
N THR A 78 10.34 -0.16 -4.81
CA THR A 78 9.03 -0.79 -4.67
C THR A 78 9.12 -1.97 -3.70
N TRP A 79 8.21 -2.03 -2.74
CA TRP A 79 8.01 -3.15 -1.84
C TRP A 79 6.66 -3.81 -2.13
N ARG A 80 6.59 -5.13 -1.96
CA ARG A 80 5.40 -5.93 -2.25
C ARG A 80 5.23 -7.00 -1.21
N GLY A 81 3.99 -7.26 -0.81
CA GLY A 81 3.66 -8.27 0.19
C GLY A 81 2.60 -7.77 1.16
N THR A 82 2.46 -8.45 2.29
CA THR A 82 1.66 -7.99 3.42
C THR A 82 2.29 -6.78 4.10
N ALA A 83 1.50 -6.05 4.87
CA ALA A 83 2.01 -4.91 5.65
C ALA A 83 3.15 -5.31 6.59
N LYS A 84 3.07 -6.51 7.19
CA LYS A 84 4.10 -7.06 8.08
C LYS A 84 5.42 -7.30 7.35
N GLU A 85 5.39 -7.92 6.18
CA GLU A 85 6.59 -8.19 5.39
C GLU A 85 7.28 -6.89 4.97
N ILE A 86 6.51 -5.90 4.53
CA ILE A 86 7.04 -4.60 4.13
C ILE A 86 7.65 -3.84 5.31
N LEU A 87 7.05 -3.89 6.50
CA LEU A 87 7.61 -3.28 7.71
C LEU A 87 9.00 -3.83 8.06
N ILE A 88 9.20 -5.15 7.96
CA ILE A 88 10.49 -5.79 8.23
C ILE A 88 11.60 -5.28 7.29
N ASP A 89 11.25 -4.93 6.06
CA ASP A 89 12.19 -4.38 5.08
C ASP A 89 12.45 -2.87 5.28
N PHE A 90 11.49 -2.15 5.86
CA PHE A 90 11.62 -0.72 6.16
C PHE A 90 12.64 -0.44 7.26
N GLU A 91 12.63 -1.23 8.34
CA GLU A 91 13.55 -1.08 9.48
C GLU A 91 15.03 -1.11 9.08
N LYS A 92 15.34 -1.69 7.92
CA LYS A 92 16.71 -1.85 7.39
C LYS A 92 17.16 -0.69 6.50
N LYS A 93 16.29 0.30 6.21
CA LYS A 93 16.54 1.33 5.19
C LYS A 93 16.20 2.75 5.68
N ASN A 94 16.92 3.74 5.17
CA ASN A 94 16.57 5.16 5.36
C ASN A 94 15.42 5.55 4.43
N THR A 95 14.20 5.60 4.98
CA THR A 95 12.92 5.71 4.26
C THR A 95 12.49 7.17 4.00
N LYS A 96 13.43 8.08 3.68
CA LYS A 96 13.08 9.46 3.27
C LYS A 96 12.31 9.48 1.95
N GLY A 97 11.32 10.35 1.82
CA GLY A 97 10.62 10.60 0.55
C GLY A 97 9.09 10.55 0.67
N GLU A 98 8.45 10.47 -0.49
CA GLU A 98 7.00 10.38 -0.66
C GLU A 98 6.63 8.97 -1.14
N PHE A 99 5.54 8.44 -0.60
CA PHE A 99 5.09 7.09 -0.83
C PHE A 99 3.72 7.06 -1.48
N VAL A 100 3.54 6.08 -2.37
CA VAL A 100 2.23 5.66 -2.85
C VAL A 100 2.00 4.24 -2.37
N VAL A 101 0.91 4.01 -1.64
CA VAL A 101 0.52 2.68 -1.15
C VAL A 101 -0.66 2.21 -1.98
N VAL A 102 -0.50 1.09 -2.66
CA VAL A 102 -1.53 0.42 -3.42
C VAL A 102 -1.95 -0.83 -2.66
N ILE A 103 -3.24 -0.96 -2.37
CA ILE A 103 -3.80 -2.06 -1.58
C ILE A 103 -4.66 -2.91 -2.50
N ALA A 104 -4.42 -4.21 -2.55
CA ALA A 104 -5.20 -5.14 -3.36
C ALA A 104 -6.66 -5.20 -2.92
N PRO A 105 -7.59 -5.72 -3.75
CA PRO A 105 -8.92 -6.17 -3.30
C PRO A 105 -8.85 -7.22 -2.18
N PRO A 106 -9.93 -7.44 -1.41
CA PRO A 106 -10.03 -8.58 -0.50
C PRO A 106 -9.81 -9.90 -1.23
N CYS A 107 -9.19 -10.87 -0.56
CA CYS A 107 -8.93 -12.21 -1.11
C CYS A 107 -8.11 -12.27 -2.40
N TRP A 108 -7.55 -11.15 -2.89
CA TRP A 108 -6.66 -11.17 -4.04
C TRP A 108 -5.40 -11.97 -3.69
N LYS A 109 -5.20 -13.07 -4.42
CA LYS A 109 -3.98 -13.86 -4.38
C LYS A 109 -3.24 -13.60 -5.68
N LYS A 110 -1.93 -13.37 -5.58
CA LYS A 110 -1.08 -13.33 -6.75
C LYS A 110 -1.27 -14.64 -7.51
N ALA A 111 -1.62 -14.56 -8.78
CA ALA A 111 -1.59 -15.74 -9.64
C ALA A 111 -0.15 -16.29 -9.57
N VAL A 112 -0.01 -17.57 -9.21
CA VAL A 112 1.28 -18.23 -9.26
C VAL A 112 1.70 -18.19 -10.72
N SER A 113 2.75 -17.45 -11.04
CA SER A 113 3.39 -17.57 -12.35
C SER A 113 4.01 -18.96 -12.37
N GLU A 114 3.39 -19.90 -13.06
CA GLU A 114 4.09 -21.10 -13.52
C GLU A 114 5.29 -20.62 -14.33
N SER A 115 6.47 -20.81 -13.76
CA SER A 115 7.72 -20.74 -14.50
C SER A 115 7.65 -21.82 -15.57
N LEU A 116 7.54 -21.42 -16.84
CA LEU A 116 7.85 -22.29 -17.97
C LEU A 116 9.35 -22.61 -18.00
#